data_AF-A0A6M8VUP1-F1
#
_entry.id   AF-A0A6M8VUP1-F1
#
_cell.length_a   1.000
_cell.length_b   1.000
_cell.length_c   1.000
_cell.angle_alpha   90.00
_cell.angle_beta   90.00
_cell.angle_gamma   90.00
#
_symmetry.space_group_name_H-M   'P 1'
#
loop_
_entity.id
_entity.type
_entity.pdbx_description
1 polymer ?
#
loop_
_entity_poly.entity_id
_entity_poly.type
_entity_poly.pdbx_seq_one_letter_code
_entity_poly.pdbx_strand_id
1 'polypeptide(L)'
;MSGTQSSPSKSTDAGSESRAARRWLTPPEIARERGLRTAKILDWIRSGELLAVNLATSPHGLPRWKISAEALAAFDAARSNRASGSLVRTKAAADRRTRRAHSAGVEEFFP
;
A
#
# COMPACT_ATOMS: atom_id res chain seq x y z
N MET A 1 -46.14 44.73 19.48
CA MET A 1 -46.21 43.29 19.13
C MET A 1 -44.79 42.87 18.74
N SER A 2 -44.06 42.31 19.70
CA SER A 2 -42.69 41.84 19.52
C SER A 2 -42.72 40.43 18.96
N GLY A 3 -41.99 40.18 17.87
CA GLY A 3 -41.86 38.87 17.24
C GLY A 3 -40.41 38.69 16.78
N THR A 4 -39.73 37.80 17.48
CA THR A 4 -38.31 37.53 17.47
C THR A 4 -37.85 36.79 16.22
N GLN A 5 -36.55 36.94 15.93
CA GLN A 5 -35.71 36.29 14.94
C GLN A 5 -36.02 34.81 14.65
N SER A 6 -35.94 34.40 13.38
CA SER A 6 -35.68 33.01 12.97
C SER A 6 -34.46 32.95 12.06
N SER A 7 -33.42 32.31 12.59
CA SER A 7 -32.09 32.11 12.04
C SER A 7 -32.09 31.31 10.73
N PRO A 8 -31.13 31.54 9.82
CA PRO A 8 -30.82 30.59 8.76
C PRO A 8 -30.05 29.39 9.32
N SER A 9 -30.68 28.21 9.30
CA SER A 9 -30.06 26.93 9.62
C SER A 9 -29.03 26.53 8.58
N LYS A 10 -27.79 26.56 9.05
CA LYS A 10 -26.56 25.87 8.61
C LYS A 10 -26.79 24.54 7.87
N SER A 11 -26.74 24.56 6.54
CA SER A 11 -26.56 23.36 5.71
C SER A 11 -25.08 23.22 5.36
N THR A 12 -24.33 22.47 6.16
CA THR A 12 -22.88 22.26 5.96
C THR A 12 -22.53 20.80 6.16
N ASP A 13 -22.87 19.94 5.19
CA ASP A 13 -22.42 18.53 5.22
C ASP A 13 -22.12 17.89 3.85
N ALA A 14 -22.11 18.64 2.74
CA ALA A 14 -21.77 18.05 1.43
C ALA A 14 -20.27 18.16 1.07
N GLY A 15 -19.46 18.87 1.86
CA GLY A 15 -18.05 19.16 1.58
C GLY A 15 -17.02 18.42 2.45
N SER A 16 -17.47 17.67 3.45
CA SER A 16 -16.58 17.00 4.42
C SER A 16 -16.01 15.68 3.89
N GLU A 17 -16.81 14.93 3.13
CA GLU A 17 -16.42 13.62 2.57
C GLU A 17 -15.29 13.75 1.53
N SER A 18 -15.28 14.83 0.74
CA SER A 18 -14.25 15.07 -0.28
C SER A 18 -12.89 15.48 0.31
N ARG A 19 -12.82 15.93 1.56
CA ARG A 19 -11.55 16.32 2.21
C ARG A 19 -10.83 15.12 2.83
N ALA A 20 -11.56 14.08 3.20
CA ALA A 20 -10.97 12.77 3.50
C ALA A 20 -10.33 12.12 2.25
N ALA A 21 -10.75 12.53 1.05
CA ALA A 21 -10.40 11.90 -0.22
C ALA A 21 -8.98 12.18 -0.76
N ARG A 22 -8.13 12.97 -0.09
CA ARG A 22 -6.75 13.26 -0.56
C ARG A 22 -5.70 13.20 0.53
N ARG A 23 -5.84 12.28 1.48
CA ARG A 23 -4.79 12.08 2.48
C ARG A 23 -3.64 11.26 1.87
N TRP A 24 -2.46 11.86 1.88
CA TRP A 24 -1.20 11.20 1.53
C TRP A 24 -0.52 10.72 2.80
N LEU A 25 -0.31 9.42 2.88
CA LEU A 25 0.33 8.74 4.00
C LEU A 25 1.76 8.37 3.65
N THR A 26 2.63 8.38 4.66
CA THR A 26 4.00 7.87 4.56
C THR A 26 4.07 6.43 5.05
N PRO A 27 5.09 5.64 4.62
CA PRO A 27 5.31 4.30 5.15
C PRO A 27 5.36 4.20 6.69
N PRO A 28 6.07 5.08 7.43
CA PRO A 28 6.07 5.01 8.90
C PRO A 28 4.71 5.37 9.52
N GLU A 29 3.90 6.24 8.93
CA GLU A 29 2.55 6.52 9.42
C GLU A 29 1.64 5.28 9.29
N ILE A 30 1.64 4.64 8.11
CA ILE A 30 0.89 3.40 7.88
C ILE A 30 1.37 2.28 8.81
N ALA A 31 2.69 2.18 9.01
CA ALA A 31 3.28 1.20 9.90
C ALA A 31 2.78 1.38 11.34
N ARG A 32 2.76 2.62 11.85
CA ARG A 32 2.23 2.95 13.18
C ARG A 32 0.73 2.66 13.30
N GLU A 33 -0.05 3.06 12.30
CA GLU A 33 -1.50 2.88 12.27
C GLU A 33 -1.90 1.39 12.28
N ARG A 34 -1.12 0.55 11.60
CA ARG A 34 -1.42 -0.89 11.43
C ARG A 34 -0.63 -1.80 12.36
N GLY A 35 0.21 -1.26 13.22
CA GLY A 35 1.09 -2.05 14.09
C GLY A 35 2.12 -2.89 13.33
N LEU A 36 2.57 -2.43 12.16
CA LEU A 36 3.54 -3.12 11.30
C LEU A 36 4.92 -2.49 11.37
N ARG A 37 5.94 -3.20 10.90
CA ARG A 37 7.27 -2.63 10.67
C ARG A 37 7.27 -1.85 9.35
N THR A 38 7.90 -0.67 9.33
CA THR A 38 8.06 0.15 8.12
C THR A 38 8.70 -0.63 6.97
N ALA A 39 9.66 -1.51 7.26
CA ALA A 39 10.30 -2.37 6.27
C ALA A 39 9.28 -3.21 5.49
N LYS A 40 8.24 -3.71 6.16
CA LYS A 40 7.19 -4.52 5.53
C LYS A 40 6.37 -3.71 4.53
N ILE A 41 6.08 -2.45 4.85
CA ILE A 41 5.38 -1.53 3.94
C ILE A 41 6.26 -1.26 2.70
N LEU A 42 7.56 -1.01 2.91
CA LEU A 42 8.52 -0.80 1.82
C LEU A 42 8.63 -2.03 0.91
N ASP A 43 8.58 -3.24 1.46
CA ASP A 43 8.60 -4.46 0.67
C ASP A 43 7.37 -4.56 -0.25
N TRP A 44 6.18 -4.15 0.23
CA TRP A 44 4.97 -4.12 -0.60
C TRP A 44 5.01 -3.07 -1.71
N ILE A 45 5.63 -1.93 -1.44
CA ILE A 45 5.86 -0.90 -2.46
C ILE A 45 6.83 -1.41 -3.52
N ARG A 46 7.94 -2.03 -3.10
CA ARG A 46 8.95 -2.59 -4.01
C ARG A 46 8.42 -3.76 -4.83
N SER A 47 7.52 -4.57 -4.28
CA SER A 47 6.87 -5.67 -5.01
C SER A 47 5.76 -5.20 -5.95
N GLY A 48 5.37 -3.92 -5.89
CA GLY A 48 4.25 -3.36 -6.66
C GLY A 48 2.88 -3.78 -6.15
N GLU A 49 2.81 -4.34 -4.94
CA GLU A 49 1.54 -4.76 -4.32
C GLU A 49 0.83 -3.58 -3.66
N LEU A 50 1.60 -2.65 -3.08
CA LEU A 50 1.10 -1.38 -2.58
C LEU A 50 1.53 -0.25 -3.51
N LEU A 51 0.56 0.40 -4.16
CA LEU A 51 0.85 1.54 -5.03
C LEU A 51 1.30 2.76 -4.21
N ALA A 52 2.41 3.35 -4.63
CA ALA A 52 3.00 4.53 -4.01
C ALA A 52 3.65 5.43 -5.06
N VAL A 53 3.72 6.72 -4.76
CA VAL A 53 4.39 7.74 -5.57
C VAL A 53 5.73 8.08 -4.93
N ASN A 54 6.81 8.04 -5.73
CA ASN A 54 8.12 8.53 -5.29
C ASN A 54 8.18 10.05 -5.51
N LEU A 55 8.27 10.82 -4.43
CA LEU A 55 8.43 12.28 -4.46
C LEU A 55 9.89 12.72 -4.23
N ALA A 56 10.86 11.84 -4.43
CA ALA A 56 12.27 12.22 -4.36
C ALA A 56 12.60 13.23 -5.48
N THR A 57 13.38 14.26 -5.14
CA THR A 57 13.82 15.30 -6.09
C THR A 57 14.73 14.74 -7.19
N SER A 58 15.46 13.67 -6.88
CA SER A 58 16.33 12.96 -7.83
C SER A 58 15.91 11.50 -7.91
N PRO A 59 15.81 10.91 -9.12
CA PRO A 59 15.41 9.52 -9.28
C PRO A 59 16.40 8.52 -8.67
N HIS A 60 17.67 8.92 -8.50
CA HIS A 60 18.73 8.13 -7.88
C HIS A 60 18.93 8.42 -6.37
N GLY A 61 18.14 9.32 -5.78
CA GLY A 61 18.25 9.71 -4.37
C GLY A 61 17.44 8.83 -3.42
N LEU A 62 17.41 9.20 -2.14
CA LEU A 62 16.63 8.47 -1.13
C LEU A 62 15.12 8.59 -1.45
N PRO A 63 14.41 7.46 -1.72
CA PRO A 63 13.01 7.52 -2.11
C PRO A 63 12.12 8.14 -1.03
N ARG A 64 11.23 9.05 -1.43
CA ARG A 64 10.24 9.68 -0.55
C ARG A 64 8.86 9.20 -0.94
N TRP A 65 8.52 8.00 -0.49
CA TRP A 65 7.25 7.36 -0.81
C TRP A 65 6.06 8.06 -0.14
N LYS A 66 5.03 8.31 -0.94
CA LYS A 66 3.70 8.72 -0.49
C LYS A 66 2.65 7.77 -1.05
N ILE A 67 1.71 7.40 -0.20
CA ILE A 67 0.64 6.45 -0.48
C ILE A 67 -0.67 7.21 -0.36
N SER A 68 -1.50 7.17 -1.40
CA SER A 68 -2.84 7.77 -1.31
C SER A 68 -3.75 6.88 -0.47
N ALA A 69 -4.73 7.48 0.19
CA ALA A 69 -5.77 6.73 0.91
C ALA A 69 -6.47 5.70 0.01
N GLU A 70 -6.71 6.04 -1.25
CA GLU A 70 -7.35 5.18 -2.24
C GLU A 70 -6.51 3.94 -2.58
N ALA A 71 -5.19 4.12 -2.79
CA ALA A 71 -4.26 3.03 -3.03
C ALA A 71 -4.18 2.08 -1.82
N LEU A 72 -4.21 2.64 -0.60
CA LEU A 72 -4.20 1.85 0.62
C LEU A 72 -5.51 1.06 0.79
N ALA A 73 -6.66 1.66 0.49
CA ALA A 73 -7.95 0.98 0.52
C ALA A 73 -8.04 -0.14 -0.53
N ALA A 74 -7.54 0.09 -1.75
CA ALA A 74 -7.48 -0.92 -2.80
C ALA A 74 -6.61 -2.11 -2.40
N PHE A 75 -5.46 -1.83 -1.78
CA PHE A 75 -4.58 -2.85 -1.22
C PHE A 75 -5.24 -3.69 -0.13
N ASP A 76 -5.95 -3.05 0.81
CA ASP A 76 -6.70 -3.75 1.86
C ASP A 76 -7.81 -4.62 1.28
N ALA A 77 -8.53 -4.11 0.28
CA ALA A 77 -9.56 -4.88 -0.42
C ALA A 77 -8.96 -6.12 -1.12
N ALA A 78 -7.81 -5.97 -1.78
CA ALA A 78 -7.13 -7.06 -2.47
C ALA A 78 -6.59 -8.14 -1.51
N ARG A 79 -6.23 -7.76 -0.29
CA ARG A 79 -5.75 -8.69 0.75
C ARG A 79 -6.79 -9.17 1.73
N SER A 80 -7.98 -8.61 1.68
CA SER A 80 -9.09 -9.07 2.49
C SER A 80 -9.34 -10.54 2.17
N ASN A 81 -9.52 -11.37 3.19
CA ASN A 81 -9.81 -12.81 3.07
C ASN A 81 -11.22 -13.09 2.51
N ARG A 82 -11.74 -12.22 1.63
CA ARG A 82 -12.93 -12.53 0.85
C ARG A 82 -12.53 -13.67 -0.06
N ALA A 83 -13.24 -14.79 0.04
CA ALA A 83 -13.16 -15.88 -0.92
C ALA A 83 -13.59 -15.35 -2.30
N SER A 84 -12.68 -14.66 -2.99
CA SER A 84 -12.87 -14.11 -4.32
C SER A 84 -11.73 -14.66 -5.16
N GLY A 85 -12.10 -15.55 -6.06
CA GLY A 85 -11.21 -16.47 -6.73
C GLY A 85 -10.22 -15.82 -7.70
N SER A 86 -9.22 -16.64 -8.03
CA SER A 86 -8.25 -16.44 -9.10
C SER A 86 -7.13 -15.44 -8.81
N LEU A 87 -6.16 -15.91 -8.03
CA LEU A 87 -4.80 -15.40 -8.11
C LEU A 87 -4.26 -15.68 -9.52
N VAL A 88 -4.16 -14.65 -10.35
CA VAL A 88 -3.32 -14.71 -11.55
C VAL A 88 -1.89 -14.93 -11.06
N ARG A 89 -1.47 -16.19 -11.10
CA ARG A 89 -0.09 -16.61 -10.86
C ARG A 89 0.78 -15.90 -11.90
N THR A 90 1.38 -14.77 -11.53
CA THR A 90 2.31 -14.09 -12.43
C THR A 90 3.53 -14.98 -12.64
N LYS A 91 3.94 -15.07 -13.91
CA LYS A 91 4.98 -15.97 -14.44
C LYS A 91 6.37 -15.76 -13.81
N ALA A 92 6.56 -14.70 -13.01
CA ALA A 92 7.82 -14.40 -12.31
C ALA A 92 8.18 -15.40 -11.19
N ALA A 93 7.23 -16.20 -10.70
CA ALA A 93 7.51 -17.26 -9.74
C ALA A 93 8.22 -18.49 -10.36
N ALA A 94 8.21 -18.63 -11.69
CA ALA A 94 8.87 -19.74 -12.37
C ALA A 94 10.40 -19.56 -12.43
N ASP A 95 10.89 -18.31 -12.54
CA ASP A 95 12.34 -18.05 -12.73
C ASP A 95 13.17 -18.29 -11.46
N ARG A 96 12.61 -18.08 -10.26
CA ARG A 96 13.36 -18.33 -9.01
C ARG A 96 13.56 -19.81 -8.69
N ARG A 97 12.76 -20.72 -9.26
CA ARG A 97 12.89 -22.16 -8.99
C ARG A 97 14.05 -22.81 -9.73
N THR A 98 14.49 -22.27 -10.86
CA THR A 98 15.55 -22.89 -11.67
C THR A 98 16.95 -22.52 -11.18
N ARG A 99 17.12 -21.39 -10.50
CA ARG A 99 18.44 -20.96 -10.01
C ARG A 99 18.95 -21.72 -8.77
N ARG A 100 18.08 -22.43 -8.04
CA ARG A 100 18.46 -23.24 -6.86
C ARG A 100 18.80 -24.70 -7.19
N ALA A 101 18.62 -25.12 -8.44
CA ALA A 101 18.87 -26.49 -8.88
C ALA A 101 20.27 -26.69 -9.49
N HIS A 102 21.08 -25.63 -9.65
CA HIS A 102 22.36 -25.69 -10.38
C HIS A 102 23.61 -25.62 -9.49
N SER A 103 23.48 -25.81 -8.17
CA SER A 103 24.61 -25.80 -7.23
C SER A 103 24.56 -26.95 -6.22
N ALA A 104 24.22 -28.15 -6.69
CA ALA A 104 24.32 -29.39 -5.91
C ALA A 104 25.02 -30.50 -6.71
N GLY A 105 26.04 -30.13 -7.47
CA GLY A 105 26.96 -31.03 -8.15
C GLY A 105 28.39 -30.69 -7.78
N VAL A 106 28.82 -31.11 -6.59
CA VAL A 106 30.24 -31.37 -6.28
C VAL A 106 30.25 -32.73 -5.59
N GLU A 107 30.89 -33.68 -6.27
CA GLU A 107 31.18 -35.02 -5.79
C GLU A 107 32.09 -34.95 -4.58
N GLU A 108 31.72 -35.62 -3.48
CA GLU A 108 32.69 -36.08 -2.49
C GLU A 108 32.45 -37.56 -2.18
N PHE A 109 33.27 -38.35 -2.86
CA PHE A 109 33.64 -39.72 -2.56
C PHE A 109 34.21 -39.78 -1.14
N PHE A 110 33.55 -40.51 -0.23
CA PHE A 110 34.12 -40.86 1.08
C PHE A 110 34.28 -42.40 1.16
N PRO A 111 35.44 -42.89 1.62
CA PRO A 111 35.87 -44.30 1.55
C PRO A 111 35.12 -45.24 2.48
#